data_AF-A0A7D5VH37-F1
#
_entry.id   AF-A0A7D5VH37-F1
#
_cell.length_a   1.000
_cell.length_b   1.000
_cell.length_c   1.000
_cell.angle_alpha   90.00
_cell.angle_beta   90.00
_cell.angle_gamma   90.00
#
_symmetry.space_group_name_H-M   'P 1'
#
loop_
_entity.id
_entity.type
_entity.pdbx_description
1 polymer ?
#
loop_
_entity_poly.entity_id
_entity_poly.type
_entity_poly.pdbx_seq_one_letter_code
_entity_poly.pdbx_strand_id
1 'polypeptide(L)'
;MADEKTKDLLRTAVQAHPPNPVAAQAGVREGLGWWRSKAAESLFVMSRTTPGSWVAGEDALRLSEFIDGRYDDSDSVEALRDAVMDQFPPHGGEGLFTAVARKASPFSALAYALGPDAVLRLPGWFGDFLLDAEQVRARLPAAEEALTLTGARRQHAAERIRAWLTGLGDAPDQDVDELIDGPLRVLRHAARTGQGAAGQVRWY
;
A
#
# COMPACT_ATOMS: atom_id res chain seq x y z
N MET A 1 -20.94 -11.20 -10.88
CA MET A 1 -20.14 -12.20 -11.62
C MET A 1 -18.94 -11.47 -12.15
N ALA A 2 -17.71 -11.81 -11.75
CA ALA A 2 -16.53 -11.20 -12.33
C ALA A 2 -16.50 -11.48 -13.83
N ASP A 3 -16.35 -10.43 -14.63
CA ASP A 3 -16.39 -10.46 -16.09
C ASP A 3 -15.36 -11.45 -16.65
N GLU A 4 -15.73 -12.19 -17.68
CA GLU A 4 -14.90 -13.23 -18.31
C GLU A 4 -13.59 -12.64 -18.84
N LYS A 5 -13.64 -11.36 -19.25
CA LYS A 5 -12.51 -10.51 -19.61
C LYS A 5 -11.51 -10.34 -18.45
N THR A 6 -11.96 -10.11 -17.22
CA THR A 6 -11.07 -9.99 -16.05
C THR A 6 -10.37 -11.31 -15.77
N LYS A 7 -11.09 -12.44 -15.91
CA LYS A 7 -10.50 -13.78 -15.71
C LYS A 7 -9.46 -14.12 -16.77
N ASP A 8 -9.69 -13.74 -18.03
CA ASP A 8 -8.74 -13.97 -19.12
C ASP A 8 -7.52 -13.06 -19.03
N LEU A 9 -7.67 -11.81 -18.60
CA LEU A 9 -6.55 -10.90 -18.32
C LEU A 9 -5.69 -11.42 -17.15
N LEU A 10 -6.31 -11.91 -16.07
CA LEU A 10 -5.58 -12.54 -14.96
C LEU A 10 -4.80 -13.77 -15.41
N ARG A 11 -5.40 -14.61 -16.25
CA ARG A 11 -4.74 -15.80 -16.79
C ARG A 11 -3.55 -15.42 -17.67
N THR A 12 -3.69 -14.39 -18.49
CA THR A 12 -2.65 -13.89 -19.39
C THR A 12 -1.49 -13.24 -18.62
N ALA A 13 -1.77 -12.43 -17.61
CA ALA A 13 -0.75 -11.79 -16.77
C ALA A 13 0.10 -12.81 -16.00
N VAL A 14 -0.54 -13.84 -15.41
CA VAL A 14 0.17 -14.94 -14.72
C VAL A 14 1.03 -15.78 -15.67
N GLN A 15 0.62 -15.92 -16.93
CA GLN A 15 1.37 -16.66 -17.95
C GLN A 15 2.53 -15.85 -18.55
N ALA A 16 2.38 -14.53 -18.65
CA ALA A 16 3.42 -13.64 -19.19
C ALA A 16 4.61 -13.45 -18.24
N HIS A 17 4.37 -13.55 -16.92
CA HIS A 17 5.39 -13.35 -15.89
C HIS A 17 5.41 -14.51 -14.89
N PRO A 18 6.16 -15.60 -15.16
CA PRO A 18 6.43 -16.60 -14.13
C PRO A 18 7.15 -15.93 -12.94
N PRO A 19 6.90 -16.39 -11.69
CA PRO A 19 7.51 -15.78 -10.51
C PRO A 19 9.03 -15.74 -10.65
N ASN A 20 9.60 -14.54 -10.58
CA ASN A 20 11.02 -14.32 -10.86
C ASN A 20 11.88 -14.92 -9.70
N PRO A 21 12.67 -16.01 -9.89
CA PRO A 21 12.73 -17.00 -8.81
C PRO A 21 13.83 -16.82 -7.74
N VAL A 22 14.91 -16.02 -7.93
CA VAL A 22 16.01 -16.02 -6.92
C VAL A 22 16.68 -14.66 -6.69
N ALA A 23 17.11 -13.93 -7.72
CA ALA A 23 17.82 -12.65 -7.55
C ALA A 23 16.90 -11.53 -7.00
N ALA A 24 15.66 -11.45 -7.52
CA ALA A 24 14.63 -10.58 -6.97
C ALA A 24 14.31 -10.92 -5.50
N GLN A 25 14.29 -12.21 -5.14
CA GLN A 25 14.03 -12.65 -3.77
C GLN A 25 15.18 -12.37 -2.79
N ALA A 26 16.43 -12.39 -3.26
CA ALA A 26 17.60 -12.05 -2.44
C ALA A 26 17.61 -10.56 -2.09
N GLY A 27 17.41 -9.68 -3.09
CA GLY A 27 17.29 -8.23 -2.87
C GLY A 27 16.07 -7.85 -2.03
N VAL A 28 14.95 -8.56 -2.17
CA VAL A 28 13.78 -8.42 -1.28
C VAL A 28 14.14 -8.79 0.16
N ARG A 29 14.80 -9.93 0.39
CA ARG A 29 15.16 -10.37 1.75
C ARG A 29 16.12 -9.41 2.43
N GLU A 30 17.13 -8.93 1.72
CA GLU A 30 18.07 -7.94 2.23
C GLU A 30 17.38 -6.62 2.57
N GLY A 31 16.57 -6.09 1.65
CA GLY A 31 15.82 -4.85 1.87
C GLY A 31 14.83 -4.96 3.04
N LEU A 32 14.14 -6.09 3.19
CA LEU A 32 13.30 -6.36 4.36
C LEU A 32 14.10 -6.47 5.66
N GLY A 33 15.29 -7.07 5.62
CA GLY A 33 16.20 -7.17 6.76
C GLY A 33 16.67 -5.80 7.23
N TRP A 34 17.09 -4.95 6.28
CA TRP A 34 17.46 -3.56 6.56
C TRP A 34 16.27 -2.74 7.05
N TRP A 35 15.10 -2.85 6.42
CA TRP A 35 13.92 -2.10 6.86
C TRP A 35 13.51 -2.49 8.29
N ARG A 36 13.57 -3.78 8.64
CA ARG A 36 13.34 -4.24 10.02
C ARG A 36 14.33 -3.63 11.01
N SER A 37 15.61 -3.51 10.66
CA SER A 37 16.60 -2.91 11.57
C SER A 37 16.39 -1.42 11.79
N LYS A 38 15.69 -0.74 10.86
CA LYS A 38 15.36 0.69 10.92
C LYS A 38 13.93 1.01 11.38
N ALA A 39 13.07 0.01 11.53
CA ALA A 39 11.63 0.21 11.77
C ALA A 39 11.32 1.00 13.06
N ALA A 40 12.17 0.90 14.08
CA ALA A 40 12.02 1.62 15.35
C ALA A 40 12.47 3.09 15.30
N GLU A 41 13.27 3.48 14.29
CA GLU A 41 13.81 4.82 14.13
C GLU A 41 12.86 5.69 13.28
N SER A 42 12.90 7.02 13.48
CA SER A 42 12.34 7.95 12.51
C SER A 42 13.37 8.18 11.40
N LEU A 43 12.96 8.00 10.14
CA LEU A 43 13.80 8.28 8.97
C LEU A 43 13.76 9.76 8.54
N PHE A 44 13.01 10.57 9.29
CA PHE A 44 12.73 11.96 9.03
C PHE A 44 13.11 12.83 10.21
N VAL A 45 13.58 14.04 9.91
CA VAL A 45 13.86 15.09 10.90
C VAL A 45 12.93 16.27 10.68
N MET A 46 12.50 16.94 11.76
CA MET A 46 11.71 18.16 11.61
C MET A 46 12.52 19.25 10.90
N SER A 47 11.89 19.92 9.95
CA SER A 47 12.49 21.05 9.23
C SER A 47 12.75 22.22 10.19
N ARG A 48 13.94 22.80 10.08
CA ARG A 48 14.31 24.02 10.82
C ARG A 48 13.82 25.29 10.16
N THR A 49 13.45 25.22 8.88
CA THR A 49 13.09 26.38 8.06
C THR A 49 11.59 26.46 7.77
N THR A 50 10.89 25.32 7.84
CA THR A 50 9.46 25.22 7.54
C THR A 50 8.74 24.57 8.74
N PRO A 51 8.07 25.36 9.60
CA PRO A 51 7.34 24.81 10.73
C PRO A 51 6.32 23.76 10.31
N GLY A 52 6.29 22.62 11.02
CA GLY A 52 5.35 21.54 10.71
C GLY A 52 5.67 20.76 9.44
N SER A 53 6.88 20.86 8.91
CA SER A 53 7.38 20.05 7.79
C SER A 53 8.55 19.17 8.25
N TRP A 54 8.82 18.11 7.49
CA TRP A 54 9.89 17.15 7.74
C TRP A 54 10.87 17.15 6.57
N VAL A 55 12.07 16.67 6.82
CA VAL A 55 13.11 16.48 5.82
C VAL A 55 13.50 15.01 5.81
N ALA A 56 13.48 14.40 4.63
CA ALA A 56 13.92 13.03 4.41
C ALA A 56 15.44 12.90 4.53
N GLY A 57 15.90 11.91 5.30
CA GLY A 57 17.31 11.48 5.28
C GLY A 57 17.57 10.44 4.19
N GLU A 58 18.82 10.00 4.07
CA GLU A 58 19.23 8.95 3.12
C GLU A 58 18.45 7.65 3.33
N ASP A 59 18.21 7.26 4.59
CA ASP A 59 17.42 6.06 4.90
C ASP A 59 15.95 6.19 4.44
N ALA A 60 15.35 7.39 4.47
CA ALA A 60 13.98 7.60 3.96
C ALA A 60 13.93 7.45 2.43
N LEU A 61 14.92 8.00 1.72
CA LEU A 61 15.04 7.84 0.27
C LEU A 61 15.25 6.37 -0.11
N ARG A 62 16.14 5.67 0.61
CA ARG A 62 16.38 4.23 0.42
C ARG A 62 15.12 3.40 0.63
N LEU A 63 14.30 3.74 1.63
CA LEU A 63 13.03 3.04 1.84
C LEU A 63 12.03 3.34 0.71
N SER A 64 11.97 4.58 0.22
CA SER A 64 11.14 4.92 -0.95
C SER A 64 11.55 4.08 -2.15
N GLU A 65 12.83 4.10 -2.51
CA GLU A 65 13.36 3.30 -3.63
C GLU A 65 13.10 1.80 -3.46
N PHE A 66 13.21 1.27 -2.23
CA PHE A 66 12.92 -0.12 -1.96
C PHE A 66 11.45 -0.49 -2.22
N ILE A 67 10.51 0.36 -1.76
CA ILE A 67 9.07 0.15 -1.95
C ILE A 67 8.69 0.38 -3.42
N ASP A 68 9.19 1.46 -4.02
CA ASP A 68 8.91 1.83 -5.41
C ASP A 68 9.44 0.76 -6.37
N GLY A 69 10.61 0.18 -6.08
CA GLY A 69 11.16 -0.95 -6.82
C GLY A 69 10.38 -2.27 -6.65
N ARG A 70 9.24 -2.28 -5.96
CA ARG A 70 8.28 -3.41 -5.95
C ARG A 70 7.16 -3.23 -6.97
N TYR A 71 7.02 -2.02 -7.50
CA TYR A 71 6.09 -1.71 -8.57
C TYR A 71 6.53 -2.37 -9.86
N ASP A 72 5.64 -3.14 -10.47
CA ASP A 72 5.79 -3.64 -11.84
C ASP A 72 5.09 -2.66 -12.78
N ASP A 73 5.86 -1.95 -13.60
CA ASP A 73 5.40 -0.97 -14.57
C ASP A 73 5.27 -1.53 -15.99
N SER A 74 5.32 -2.87 -16.14
CA SER A 74 5.13 -3.48 -17.46
C SER A 74 3.74 -3.18 -18.01
N ASP A 75 3.66 -2.95 -19.33
CA ASP A 75 2.40 -2.67 -20.04
C ASP A 75 1.30 -3.70 -19.72
N SER A 76 1.69 -4.96 -19.51
CA SER A 76 0.75 -6.04 -19.18
C SER A 76 0.12 -5.90 -17.78
N VAL A 77 0.90 -5.42 -16.80
CA VAL A 77 0.41 -5.19 -15.44
C VAL A 77 -0.40 -3.89 -15.40
N GLU A 78 0.01 -2.84 -16.11
CA GLU A 78 -0.78 -1.62 -16.25
C GLU A 78 -2.14 -1.88 -16.89
N ALA A 79 -2.19 -2.65 -17.98
CA ALA A 79 -3.46 -3.02 -18.62
C ALA A 79 -4.38 -3.83 -17.68
N LEU A 80 -3.80 -4.69 -16.82
CA LEU A 80 -4.56 -5.38 -15.79
C LEU A 80 -5.07 -4.41 -14.72
N ARG A 81 -4.24 -3.45 -14.29
CA ARG A 81 -4.65 -2.41 -13.32
C ARG A 81 -5.83 -1.62 -13.88
N ASP A 82 -5.75 -1.16 -15.12
CA ASP A 82 -6.83 -0.45 -15.82
C ASP A 82 -8.13 -1.27 -15.85
N ALA A 83 -8.05 -2.54 -16.28
CA ALA A 83 -9.22 -3.41 -16.36
C ALA A 83 -9.87 -3.68 -14.99
N VAL A 84 -9.10 -3.69 -13.91
CA VAL A 84 -9.62 -3.82 -12.54
C VAL A 84 -10.18 -2.49 -12.02
N MET A 85 -9.57 -1.34 -12.34
CA MET A 85 -10.12 -0.03 -11.99
C MET A 85 -11.47 0.23 -12.65
N ASP A 86 -11.68 -0.26 -13.89
CA ASP A 86 -12.98 -0.19 -14.57
C ASP A 86 -14.11 -0.89 -13.79
N GLN A 87 -13.77 -1.78 -12.85
CA GLN A 87 -14.73 -2.47 -11.97
C GLN A 87 -14.99 -1.73 -10.66
N PHE A 88 -14.24 -0.67 -10.34
CA PHE A 88 -14.39 0.04 -9.07
C PHE A 88 -15.70 0.84 -9.06
N PRO A 89 -16.35 1.01 -7.89
CA PRO A 89 -17.53 1.85 -7.79
C PRO A 89 -17.23 3.27 -8.30
N PRO A 90 -18.13 3.87 -9.10
CA PRO A 90 -17.88 5.19 -9.70
C PRO A 90 -17.93 6.34 -8.68
N HIS A 91 -18.44 6.09 -7.47
CA HIS A 91 -18.61 7.07 -6.42
C HIS A 91 -18.10 6.53 -5.07
N GLY A 92 -17.62 7.44 -4.23
CA GLY A 92 -17.15 7.13 -2.88
C GLY A 92 -18.25 6.51 -2.00
N GLY A 93 -17.82 5.67 -1.06
CA GLY A 93 -18.69 4.96 -0.11
C GLY A 93 -17.86 3.99 0.74
N GLU A 94 -18.51 3.15 1.54
CA GLU A 94 -17.77 2.19 2.40
C GLU A 94 -16.90 1.19 1.61
N GLY A 95 -17.27 0.91 0.35
CA GLY A 95 -16.58 -0.03 -0.52
C GLY A 95 -15.47 0.58 -1.40
N LEU A 96 -15.18 1.88 -1.25
CA LEU A 96 -14.11 2.54 -2.01
C LEU A 96 -13.29 3.47 -1.10
N PHE A 97 -11.97 3.39 -1.25
CA PHE A 97 -11.02 4.30 -0.64
C PHE A 97 -9.96 4.67 -1.68
N THR A 98 -9.68 5.96 -1.80
CA THR A 98 -8.66 6.50 -2.71
C THR A 98 -7.87 7.57 -1.99
N ALA A 99 -6.55 7.49 -2.05
CA ALA A 99 -5.65 8.54 -1.59
C ALA A 99 -4.70 8.89 -2.73
N VAL A 100 -4.40 10.18 -2.88
CA VAL A 100 -3.51 10.69 -3.92
C VAL A 100 -2.56 11.68 -3.27
N ALA A 101 -1.25 11.43 -3.40
CA ALA A 101 -0.24 12.36 -2.94
C ALA A 101 0.81 12.54 -4.04
N ARG A 102 1.23 13.79 -4.23
CA ARG A 102 2.30 14.11 -5.18
C ARG A 102 3.65 13.64 -4.61
N LYS A 103 4.38 12.84 -5.39
CA LYS A 103 5.76 12.35 -5.13
C LYS A 103 5.98 11.45 -3.90
N ALA A 104 4.98 11.28 -3.04
CA ALA A 104 5.17 10.60 -1.76
C ALA A 104 4.27 9.39 -1.55
N SER A 105 3.70 8.79 -2.60
CA SER A 105 2.90 7.54 -2.58
C SER A 105 2.18 7.26 -1.25
N PRO A 106 0.85 7.47 -1.16
CA PRO A 106 0.11 7.22 0.08
C PRO A 106 0.29 5.79 0.61
N PHE A 107 0.47 4.81 -0.28
CA PHE A 107 0.82 3.45 0.11
C PHE A 107 2.19 3.38 0.80
N SER A 108 3.23 4.00 0.24
CA SER A 108 4.57 4.01 0.84
C SER A 108 4.56 4.71 2.21
N ALA A 109 3.76 5.77 2.38
CA ALA A 109 3.55 6.44 3.66
C ALA A 109 2.92 5.50 4.71
N LEU A 110 1.84 4.79 4.33
CA LEU A 110 1.19 3.80 5.18
C LEU A 110 2.14 2.65 5.51
N ALA A 111 2.87 2.14 4.50
CA ALA A 111 3.85 1.08 4.67
C ALA A 111 4.93 1.46 5.69
N TYR A 112 5.52 2.65 5.57
CA TYR A 112 6.49 3.19 6.52
C TYR A 112 5.96 3.28 7.95
N ALA A 113 4.69 3.65 8.11
CA ALA A 113 4.03 3.77 9.41
C ALA A 113 3.72 2.41 10.06
N LEU A 114 3.36 1.41 9.25
CA LEU A 114 3.06 0.05 9.71
C LEU A 114 4.33 -0.78 9.97
N GLY A 115 5.36 -0.55 9.17
CA GLY A 115 6.58 -1.35 9.17
C GLY A 115 6.48 -2.65 8.35
N PRO A 116 7.62 -3.33 8.14
CA PRO A 116 7.73 -4.43 7.18
C PRO A 116 6.82 -5.61 7.51
N ASP A 117 6.74 -6.02 8.78
CA ASP A 117 6.01 -7.23 9.16
C ASP A 117 4.49 -7.04 9.05
N ALA A 118 3.98 -5.84 9.32
CA ALA A 118 2.57 -5.53 9.14
C ALA A 118 2.23 -5.44 7.63
N VAL A 119 3.10 -4.82 6.83
CA VAL A 119 2.91 -4.76 5.37
C VAL A 119 2.89 -6.14 4.72
N LEU A 120 3.76 -7.06 5.15
CA LEU A 120 3.78 -8.44 4.63
C LEU A 120 2.55 -9.28 5.05
N ARG A 121 1.75 -8.82 6.02
CA ARG A 121 0.46 -9.44 6.38
C ARG A 121 -0.70 -8.93 5.53
N LEU A 122 -0.53 -7.78 4.87
CA LEU A 122 -1.57 -7.24 3.99
C LEU A 122 -1.77 -8.15 2.77
N PRO A 123 -2.97 -8.13 2.16
CA PRO A 123 -3.20 -8.91 0.95
C PRO A 123 -2.28 -8.50 -0.20
N GLY A 124 -1.87 -9.50 -0.98
CA GLY A 124 -1.10 -9.33 -2.21
C GLY A 124 0.33 -8.86 -2.00
N TRP A 125 0.77 -7.94 -2.85
CA TRP A 125 2.15 -7.49 -2.93
C TRP A 125 2.23 -5.98 -2.90
N PHE A 126 2.71 -5.42 -1.78
CA PHE A 126 2.96 -3.98 -1.61
C PHE A 126 1.80 -3.09 -2.10
N GLY A 127 0.57 -3.44 -1.71
CA GLY A 127 -0.64 -2.66 -1.98
C GLY A 127 -1.42 -3.13 -3.21
N ASP A 128 -0.81 -3.88 -4.11
CA ASP A 128 -1.49 -4.50 -5.25
C ASP A 128 -2.06 -5.87 -4.86
N PHE A 129 -3.38 -6.04 -5.00
CA PHE A 129 -4.06 -7.33 -4.83
C PHE A 129 -5.38 -7.39 -5.58
N LEU A 130 -5.82 -8.62 -5.89
CA LEU A 130 -7.18 -8.90 -6.33
C LEU A 130 -7.64 -10.19 -5.63
N LEU A 131 -8.70 -10.07 -4.83
CA LEU A 131 -9.28 -11.16 -4.06
C LEU A 131 -10.74 -11.38 -4.46
N ASP A 132 -11.13 -12.64 -4.57
CA ASP A 132 -12.56 -13.00 -4.53
C ASP A 132 -13.13 -12.91 -3.10
N ALA A 133 -14.45 -13.08 -2.98
CA ALA A 133 -15.14 -12.96 -1.70
C ALA A 133 -14.71 -13.97 -0.64
N GLU A 134 -14.30 -15.18 -1.05
CA GLU A 134 -13.81 -16.20 -0.11
C GLU A 134 -12.41 -15.81 0.40
N GLN A 135 -11.55 -15.37 -0.51
CA GLN A 135 -10.21 -14.90 -0.18
C GLN A 135 -10.25 -13.64 0.70
N VAL A 136 -11.19 -12.71 0.48
CA VAL A 136 -11.40 -11.56 1.38
C VAL A 136 -11.68 -12.04 2.81
N ARG A 137 -12.63 -12.97 2.99
CA ARG A 137 -12.95 -13.52 4.31
C ARG A 137 -11.76 -14.24 4.95
N ALA A 138 -11.00 -14.98 4.17
CA ALA A 138 -9.82 -15.70 4.65
C ALA A 138 -8.66 -14.76 5.04
N ARG A 139 -8.51 -13.62 4.37
CA ARG A 139 -7.42 -12.65 4.60
C ARG A 139 -7.76 -11.55 5.60
N LEU A 140 -9.05 -11.29 5.85
CA LEU A 140 -9.50 -10.22 6.73
C LEU A 140 -8.86 -10.27 8.14
N PRO A 141 -8.74 -11.43 8.83
CA PRO A 141 -8.16 -11.45 10.17
C PRO A 141 -6.72 -10.93 10.22
N ALA A 142 -5.89 -11.27 9.23
CA ALA A 142 -4.50 -10.79 9.15
C ALA A 142 -4.44 -9.28 8.83
N ALA A 143 -5.35 -8.80 7.96
CA ALA A 143 -5.47 -7.39 7.67
C ALA A 143 -5.93 -6.59 8.91
N GLU A 144 -6.85 -7.14 9.70
CA GLU A 144 -7.29 -6.54 10.96
C GLU A 144 -6.16 -6.44 11.99
N GLU A 145 -5.34 -7.48 12.12
CA GLU A 145 -4.16 -7.46 13.00
C GLU A 145 -3.16 -6.37 12.59
N ALA A 146 -2.96 -6.20 11.28
CA ALA A 146 -2.03 -5.22 10.73
C ALA A 146 -2.54 -3.76 10.82
N LEU A 147 -3.83 -3.55 10.55
CA LEU A 147 -4.40 -2.21 10.32
C LEU A 147 -5.23 -1.68 11.50
N THR A 148 -5.59 -2.50 12.49
CA THR A 148 -6.31 -2.02 13.68
C THR A 148 -5.34 -1.32 14.64
N LEU A 149 -5.08 -0.04 14.39
CA LEU A 149 -4.21 0.81 15.21
C LEU A 149 -5.03 1.58 16.25
N THR A 150 -4.63 1.52 17.51
CA THR A 150 -5.30 2.23 18.61
C THR A 150 -4.31 2.99 19.50
N GLY A 151 -4.81 3.99 20.23
CA GLY A 151 -4.03 4.74 21.23
C GLY A 151 -2.70 5.29 20.70
N ALA A 152 -1.63 5.03 21.44
CA ALA A 152 -0.28 5.48 21.11
C ALA A 152 0.22 4.94 19.76
N ARG A 153 -0.15 3.71 19.38
CA ARG A 153 0.25 3.14 18.07
C ARG A 153 -0.37 3.92 16.91
N ARG A 154 -1.64 4.34 17.06
CA ARG A 154 -2.33 5.14 16.05
C ARG A 154 -1.72 6.54 15.94
N GLN A 155 -1.44 7.20 17.06
CA GLN A 155 -0.79 8.51 17.07
C GLN A 155 0.59 8.46 16.40
N HIS A 156 1.38 7.43 16.74
CA HIS A 156 2.70 7.23 16.15
C HIS A 156 2.64 6.97 14.64
N ALA A 157 1.70 6.12 14.19
CA ALA A 157 1.50 5.88 12.76
C ALA A 157 1.10 7.16 12.01
N ALA A 158 0.19 7.95 12.59
CA ALA A 158 -0.24 9.21 11.99
C ALA A 158 0.92 10.21 11.84
N GLU A 159 1.79 10.32 12.84
CA GLU A 159 2.99 11.17 12.76
C GLU A 159 3.96 10.69 11.68
N ARG A 160 4.19 9.37 11.58
CA ARG A 160 5.06 8.77 10.56
C ARG A 160 4.53 9.01 9.14
N ILE A 161 3.21 8.90 8.95
CA ILE A 161 2.56 9.22 7.67
C ILE A 161 2.78 10.69 7.31
N ARG A 162 2.54 11.62 8.25
CA ARG A 162 2.76 13.07 8.02
C ARG A 162 4.22 13.37 7.66
N ALA A 163 5.16 12.77 8.40
CA ALA A 163 6.58 12.92 8.13
C ALA A 163 6.95 12.46 6.73
N TRP A 164 6.39 11.33 6.28
CA TRP A 164 6.59 10.83 4.92
C TRP A 164 5.99 11.76 3.85
N LEU A 165 4.72 12.11 3.97
CA LEU A 165 3.97 12.88 2.97
C LEU A 165 4.50 14.31 2.77
N THR A 166 5.15 14.87 3.79
CA THR A 166 5.76 16.20 3.74
C THR A 166 7.26 16.18 3.55
N GLY A 167 7.95 15.09 3.94
CA GLY A 167 9.39 14.96 3.82
C GLY A 167 9.86 14.44 2.47
N LEU A 168 9.05 13.61 1.80
CA LEU A 168 9.30 13.11 0.43
C LEU A 168 8.36 13.72 -0.61
N GLY A 169 7.28 14.37 -0.19
CA GLY A 169 6.27 14.93 -1.08
C GLY A 169 5.81 16.30 -0.65
N ASP A 170 4.68 16.69 -1.22
CA ASP A 170 4.03 17.98 -0.98
C ASP A 170 2.54 17.76 -0.74
N ALA A 171 2.22 16.90 0.24
CA ALA A 171 0.86 16.53 0.59
C ALA A 171 0.57 16.71 2.10
N PRO A 172 0.74 17.92 2.67
CA PRO A 172 0.51 18.18 4.08
C PRO A 172 -0.97 18.02 4.49
N ASP A 173 -1.89 18.23 3.55
CA ASP A 173 -3.33 18.26 3.79
C ASP A 173 -4.02 16.90 3.56
N GLN A 174 -3.24 15.84 3.30
CA GLN A 174 -3.80 14.50 3.14
C GLN A 174 -4.50 14.07 4.43
N ASP A 175 -5.71 13.51 4.28
CA ASP A 175 -6.42 12.91 5.40
C ASP A 175 -5.70 11.64 5.86
N VAL A 176 -4.91 11.78 6.92
CA VAL A 176 -4.10 10.72 7.53
C VAL A 176 -4.98 9.68 8.22
N ASP A 177 -6.08 10.12 8.82
CA ASP A 177 -6.99 9.22 9.52
C ASP A 177 -7.68 8.31 8.50
N GLU A 178 -8.12 8.89 7.39
CA GLU A 178 -8.71 8.15 6.27
C GLU A 178 -7.69 7.23 5.58
N LEU A 179 -6.41 7.61 5.50
CA LEU A 179 -5.34 6.74 4.98
C LEU A 179 -5.08 5.51 5.89
N ILE A 180 -5.26 5.64 7.20
CA ILE A 180 -5.15 4.53 8.15
C ILE A 180 -6.40 3.65 8.10
N ASP A 181 -7.58 4.25 8.13
CA ASP A 181 -8.85 3.55 8.36
C ASP A 181 -9.48 3.02 7.06
N GLY A 182 -9.25 3.71 5.94
CA GLY A 182 -9.83 3.43 4.63
C GLY A 182 -9.61 2.00 4.11
N PRO A 183 -8.36 1.50 4.05
CA PRO A 183 -8.08 0.16 3.54
C PRO A 183 -8.83 -0.94 4.31
N LEU A 184 -8.84 -0.88 5.65
CA LEU A 184 -9.53 -1.88 6.46
C LEU A 184 -11.06 -1.75 6.36
N ARG A 185 -11.58 -0.53 6.24
CA ARG A 185 -13.02 -0.29 6.02
C ARG A 185 -13.50 -0.97 4.73
N VAL A 186 -12.76 -0.84 3.63
CA VAL A 186 -13.08 -1.49 2.34
C VAL A 186 -13.10 -3.02 2.48
N LEU A 187 -12.08 -3.60 3.12
CA LEU A 187 -12.00 -5.05 3.33
C LEU A 187 -13.13 -5.58 4.21
N ARG A 188 -13.47 -4.87 5.29
CA ARG A 188 -14.62 -5.21 6.16
C ARG A 188 -15.94 -5.08 5.40
N HIS A 189 -16.09 -4.06 4.57
CA HIS A 189 -17.27 -3.89 3.73
C HIS A 189 -17.43 -5.08 2.78
N ALA A 190 -16.38 -5.41 2.00
CA ALA A 190 -16.39 -6.53 1.06
C ALA A 190 -16.70 -7.87 1.75
N ALA A 191 -16.12 -8.12 2.93
CA ALA A 191 -16.40 -9.34 3.70
C ALA A 191 -17.86 -9.44 4.15
N ARG A 192 -18.46 -8.33 4.62
CA ARG A 192 -19.87 -8.29 5.06
C ARG A 192 -20.84 -8.44 3.89
N THR A 193 -20.53 -7.88 2.72
CA THR A 193 -21.41 -7.88 1.55
C THR A 193 -21.19 -9.08 0.61
N GLY A 194 -20.18 -9.92 0.89
CA GLY A 194 -19.85 -11.07 0.05
C GLY A 194 -19.23 -10.67 -1.30
N GLN A 195 -18.60 -9.50 -1.37
CA GLN A 195 -17.91 -9.01 -2.56
C GLN A 195 -16.42 -9.37 -2.52
N GLY A 196 -15.79 -9.40 -3.70
CA GLY A 196 -14.33 -9.37 -3.80
C GLY A 196 -13.78 -7.98 -3.46
N ALA A 197 -12.46 -7.88 -3.35
CA ALA A 197 -11.77 -6.61 -3.13
C ALA A 197 -10.49 -6.56 -3.97
N ALA A 198 -10.13 -5.37 -4.43
CA ALA A 198 -8.84 -5.13 -5.04
C ALA A 198 -8.19 -3.90 -4.43
N GLY A 199 -6.87 -3.93 -4.37
CA GLY A 199 -6.02 -2.79 -4.03
C GLY A 199 -5.08 -2.54 -5.20
N GLN A 200 -4.83 -1.27 -5.49
CA GLN A 200 -3.87 -0.88 -6.50
C GLN A 200 -3.06 0.32 -6.02
N VAL A 201 -1.75 0.24 -6.24
CA VAL A 201 -0.86 1.41 -6.20
C VAL A 201 -0.65 1.85 -7.65
N ARG A 202 -0.67 3.15 -7.92
CA ARG A 202 -0.42 3.69 -9.26
C ARG A 202 0.45 4.93 -9.20
N TRP A 203 1.25 5.12 -10.25
CA TRP A 203 2.01 6.32 -10.52
C TRP A 203 1.44 7.00 -11.77
N TYR A 204 1.25 8.32 -11.68
CA TYR A 204 0.74 9.16 -12.76
C TYR A 204 1.74 10.27 -13.08
#